data_AF-A0A3M0Y3W4-F1
#
_entry.id   AF-A0A3M0Y3W4-F1
#
_cell.length_a   1.000
_cell.length_b   1.000
_cell.length_c   1.000
_cell.angle_alpha   90.00
_cell.angle_beta   90.00
_cell.angle_gamma   90.00
#
_symmetry.space_group_name_H-M   'P 1'
#
loop_
_entity.id
_entity.type
_entity.pdbx_description
1 polymer ?
#
loop_
_entity_poly.entity_id
_entity_poly.type
_entity_poly.pdbx_seq_one_letter_code
_entity_poly.pdbx_strand_id
1 'polypeptide(L)'
;MRKHANLNANPLVDFKKFRWFYTSKKTLVIGGKSAMQNEQLLKEFKKSGKELLVFHTALPGSPFAIPLKAPEKLTKQEKEEVAAFTACFSRQWRAGKSEAEVHSFKLSQIYKTKQMKEGTWGVRGVVAKQNAKLELALTRQEGVLRAVPTGTITRGSAWKAIKNTRTKKPITLRPGKINKEYLLAKLQVLTQEAISERELISALPSGGFKIE
;
A
#
# COMPACT_ATOMS: atom_id res chain seq x y z
N MET A 1 12.47 21.84 -27.88
CA MET A 1 11.30 21.40 -27.08
C MET A 1 11.35 19.89 -26.90
N ARG A 2 11.80 19.39 -25.75
CA ARG A 2 11.90 17.93 -25.48
C ARG A 2 10.54 17.40 -25.07
N LYS A 3 10.00 16.49 -25.89
CA LYS A 3 8.72 15.79 -25.65
C LYS A 3 8.76 15.13 -24.27
N HIS A 4 7.87 15.57 -23.38
CA HIS A 4 7.60 14.87 -22.13
C HIS A 4 7.01 13.50 -22.48
N ALA A 5 7.84 12.45 -22.36
CA ALA A 5 7.35 11.08 -22.45
C ALA A 5 6.33 10.86 -21.32
N ASN A 6 5.08 10.77 -21.73
CA ASN A 6 3.95 10.44 -20.87
C ASN A 6 4.19 9.01 -20.34
N LEU A 7 4.58 8.86 -19.08
CA LEU A 7 4.79 7.56 -18.40
C LEU A 7 3.47 6.79 -18.17
N ASN A 8 2.35 7.28 -18.71
CA ASN A 8 1.02 6.70 -18.61
C ASN A 8 0.70 5.78 -19.81
N ALA A 9 1.59 4.86 -20.16
CA ALA A 9 1.32 3.88 -21.22
C ALA A 9 1.70 2.47 -20.74
N ASN A 10 0.65 1.70 -20.44
CA ASN A 10 0.62 0.31 -20.01
C ASN A 10 1.42 0.00 -18.72
N PRO A 11 0.75 -0.32 -17.60
CA PRO A 11 1.50 -0.79 -16.45
C PRO A 11 2.18 -2.10 -16.88
N LEU A 12 3.51 -2.20 -16.64
CA LEU A 12 4.33 -3.40 -16.90
C LEU A 12 3.68 -4.69 -16.37
N VAL A 13 2.76 -4.53 -15.41
CA VAL A 13 1.94 -5.56 -14.81
C VAL A 13 0.49 -5.08 -14.74
N ASP A 14 -0.47 -5.98 -14.91
CA ASP A 14 -1.88 -5.72 -14.60
C ASP A 14 -2.04 -5.52 -13.08
N PHE A 15 -1.86 -4.28 -12.63
CA PHE A 15 -1.74 -3.93 -11.21
C PHE A 15 -3.00 -4.23 -10.41
N LYS A 16 -4.18 -4.33 -11.05
CA LYS A 16 -5.45 -4.60 -10.38
C LYS A 16 -5.49 -5.98 -9.72
N LYS A 17 -4.63 -6.92 -10.16
CA LYS A 17 -4.44 -8.24 -9.55
C LYS A 17 -3.66 -8.18 -8.24
N PHE A 18 -2.93 -7.11 -7.98
CA PHE A 18 -2.08 -6.90 -6.80
C PHE A 18 -2.76 -6.00 -5.77
N ARG A 19 -2.09 -5.74 -4.64
CA ARG A 19 -2.47 -4.63 -3.77
C ARG A 19 -2.00 -3.35 -4.43
N TRP A 20 -2.82 -2.32 -4.40
CA TRP A 20 -2.44 -1.04 -4.96
C TRP A 20 -3.17 0.12 -4.29
N PHE A 21 -2.57 1.28 -4.38
CA PHE A 21 -3.19 2.57 -4.12
C PHE A 21 -2.42 3.66 -4.85
N TYR A 22 -3.01 4.84 -4.96
CA TYR A 22 -2.33 6.04 -5.41
C TYR A 22 -1.95 6.92 -4.22
N THR A 23 -0.75 7.49 -4.22
CA THR A 23 -0.36 8.50 -3.23
C THR A 23 -1.17 9.79 -3.37
N SER A 24 -1.04 10.71 -2.41
CA SER A 24 -1.61 12.07 -2.47
C SER A 24 -1.22 12.82 -3.74
N LYS A 25 -0.05 12.50 -4.31
CA LYS A 25 0.49 13.06 -5.56
C LYS A 25 0.25 12.18 -6.80
N LYS A 26 -0.71 11.27 -6.73
CA LYS A 26 -1.14 10.37 -7.83
C LYS A 26 -0.04 9.41 -8.31
N THR A 27 0.95 9.08 -7.48
CA THR A 27 1.90 8.02 -7.80
C THR A 27 1.26 6.68 -7.52
N LEU A 28 1.19 5.80 -8.52
CA LEU A 28 0.71 4.43 -8.34
C LEU A 28 1.73 3.63 -7.51
N VAL A 29 1.25 2.97 -6.47
CA VAL A 29 2.02 2.04 -5.64
C VAL A 29 1.42 0.65 -5.78
N ILE A 30 2.27 -0.35 -6.01
CA ILE A 30 1.85 -1.74 -6.19
C ILE A 30 2.58 -2.62 -5.20
N GLY A 31 1.91 -3.63 -4.62
CA GLY A 31 2.54 -4.63 -3.77
C GLY A 31 1.85 -5.98 -3.85
N GLY A 32 2.61 -7.06 -3.65
CA GLY A 32 2.06 -8.42 -3.74
C GLY A 32 1.06 -8.73 -2.62
N LYS A 33 0.05 -9.56 -2.95
CA LYS A 33 -0.87 -10.14 -1.96
C LYS A 33 -0.30 -11.38 -1.27
N SER A 34 0.72 -12.00 -1.88
CA SER A 34 1.36 -13.25 -1.45
C SER A 34 2.87 -13.24 -1.74
N ALA A 35 3.60 -14.22 -1.20
CA ALA A 35 5.02 -14.42 -1.50
C ALA A 35 5.27 -14.61 -3.01
N MET A 36 4.43 -15.43 -3.67
CA MET A 36 4.48 -15.65 -5.12
C MET A 36 4.27 -14.35 -5.91
N GLN A 37 3.27 -13.54 -5.54
CA GLN A 37 3.05 -12.26 -6.21
C GLN A 37 4.19 -11.25 -5.96
N ASN A 38 4.75 -11.23 -4.76
CA ASN A 38 5.93 -10.43 -4.45
C ASN A 38 7.12 -10.82 -5.35
N GLU A 39 7.36 -12.12 -5.50
CA GLU A 39 8.42 -12.66 -6.34
C GLU A 39 8.19 -12.32 -7.83
N GLN A 40 6.94 -12.46 -8.31
CA GLN A 40 6.56 -12.04 -9.66
C GLN A 40 6.84 -10.55 -9.89
N LEU A 41 6.35 -9.66 -9.03
CA LEU A 41 6.56 -8.21 -9.18
C LEU A 41 8.04 -7.84 -9.23
N LEU A 42 8.84 -8.36 -8.30
CA LEU A 42 10.26 -8.06 -8.24
C LEU A 42 11.01 -8.54 -9.48
N LYS A 43 10.67 -9.74 -10.00
CA LYS A 43 11.25 -10.25 -11.25
C LYS A 43 10.88 -9.37 -12.45
N GLU A 44 9.60 -9.01 -12.60
CA GLU A 44 9.13 -8.18 -13.71
C GLU A 44 9.76 -6.78 -13.69
N PHE A 45 9.80 -6.11 -12.54
CA PHE A 45 10.42 -4.79 -12.46
C PHE A 45 11.94 -4.85 -12.68
N LYS A 46 12.62 -5.90 -12.20
CA LYS A 46 14.06 -6.07 -12.47
C LYS A 46 14.36 -6.24 -13.96
N LYS A 47 13.56 -7.04 -14.67
CA LYS A 47 13.67 -7.21 -16.13
C LYS A 47 13.48 -5.89 -16.87
N SER A 48 12.64 -5.00 -16.35
CA SER A 48 12.39 -3.70 -16.98
C SER A 48 13.59 -2.75 -16.98
N GLY A 49 14.63 -3.03 -16.18
CA GLY A 49 15.82 -2.18 -16.04
C GLY A 49 15.57 -0.84 -15.33
N LYS A 50 14.34 -0.58 -14.88
CA LYS A 50 13.99 0.65 -14.15
C LYS A 50 14.50 0.58 -12.72
N GLU A 51 15.21 1.62 -12.29
CA GLU A 51 15.55 1.77 -10.89
C GLU A 51 14.37 2.36 -10.12
N LEU A 52 13.86 1.60 -9.16
CA LEU A 52 12.71 1.95 -8.32
C LEU A 52 13.08 1.74 -6.85
N LEU A 53 12.36 2.42 -5.94
CA LEU A 53 12.39 2.06 -4.53
C LEU A 53 11.46 0.88 -4.26
N VAL A 54 11.83 0.08 -3.28
CA VAL A 54 11.05 -1.04 -2.79
C VAL A 54 10.96 -0.92 -1.28
N PHE A 55 9.76 -1.09 -0.74
CA PHE A 55 9.46 -1.02 0.68
C PHE A 55 9.01 -2.37 1.19
N HIS A 56 9.54 -2.78 2.34
CA HIS A 56 9.17 -4.02 3.03
C HIS A 56 9.35 -3.83 4.53
N THR A 57 8.55 -4.49 5.37
CA THR A 57 8.77 -4.43 6.83
C THR A 57 10.07 -5.12 7.22
N ALA A 58 10.64 -4.76 8.37
CA ALA A 58 11.84 -5.45 8.89
C ALA A 58 11.60 -6.97 9.06
N LEU A 59 10.37 -7.34 9.43
CA LEU A 59 9.93 -8.73 9.60
C LEU A 59 9.23 -9.26 8.33
N PRO A 60 9.24 -10.58 8.09
CA PRO A 60 8.50 -11.19 6.97
C PRO A 60 6.99 -10.96 7.04
N GLY A 61 6.36 -10.94 5.86
CA GLY A 61 4.90 -10.94 5.74
C GLY A 61 4.28 -9.56 5.50
N SER A 62 5.03 -8.63 4.89
CA SER A 62 4.47 -7.47 4.21
C SER A 62 4.46 -7.68 2.69
N PRO A 63 3.72 -6.86 1.94
CA PRO A 63 4.04 -6.68 0.52
C PRO A 63 5.48 -6.18 0.35
N PHE A 64 6.08 -6.48 -0.82
CA PHE A 64 7.11 -5.62 -1.38
C PHE A 64 6.39 -4.50 -2.14
N ALA A 65 6.23 -3.34 -1.51
CA ALA A 65 5.53 -2.20 -2.11
C ALA A 65 6.47 -1.37 -2.97
N ILE A 66 6.05 -1.08 -4.20
CA ILE A 66 6.87 -0.45 -5.24
C ILE A 66 6.09 0.76 -5.77
N PRO A 67 6.46 2.00 -5.39
CA PRO A 67 5.96 3.20 -6.03
C PRO A 67 6.52 3.30 -7.45
N LEU A 68 5.64 3.46 -8.45
CA LEU A 68 6.02 3.54 -9.87
C LEU A 68 6.50 4.94 -10.25
N LYS A 69 7.55 5.39 -9.58
CA LYS A 69 8.18 6.69 -9.77
C LYS A 69 9.65 6.60 -9.45
N ALA A 70 10.46 7.34 -10.20
CA ALA A 70 11.89 7.35 -10.00
C ALA A 70 12.25 7.79 -8.55
N PRO A 71 13.21 7.13 -7.87
CA PRO A 71 13.54 7.38 -6.47
C PRO A 71 13.78 8.84 -6.08
N GLU A 72 14.44 9.59 -6.97
CA GLU A 72 14.81 11.00 -6.81
C GLU A 72 13.61 11.95 -6.94
N LYS A 73 12.53 11.50 -7.59
CA LYS A 73 11.29 12.28 -7.77
C LYS A 73 10.24 12.00 -6.69
N LEU A 74 10.45 10.96 -5.87
CA LEU A 74 9.55 10.64 -4.75
C LEU A 74 9.74 11.64 -3.61
N THR A 75 8.67 12.34 -3.26
CA THR A 75 8.72 13.27 -2.13
C THR A 75 8.73 12.54 -0.79
N LYS A 76 9.15 13.22 0.28
CA LYS A 76 9.14 12.68 1.65
C LYS A 76 7.74 12.12 2.02
N GLN A 77 6.69 12.90 1.76
CA GLN A 77 5.31 12.49 2.00
C GLN A 77 4.92 11.22 1.24
N GLU A 78 5.31 11.08 -0.04
CA GLU A 78 5.02 9.85 -0.80
C GLU A 78 5.74 8.63 -0.21
N LYS A 79 6.98 8.80 0.27
CA LYS A 79 7.73 7.73 0.94
C LYS A 79 7.09 7.33 2.26
N GLU A 80 6.59 8.30 3.04
CA GLU A 80 5.84 8.06 4.29
C GLU A 80 4.54 7.31 4.01
N GLU A 81 3.78 7.71 2.99
CA GLU A 81 2.55 7.03 2.56
C GLU A 81 2.85 5.58 2.13
N VAL A 82 3.86 5.35 1.28
CA VAL A 82 4.22 3.99 0.83
C VAL A 82 4.63 3.10 2.01
N ALA A 83 5.37 3.62 2.99
CA ALA A 83 5.71 2.84 4.17
C ALA A 83 4.52 2.55 5.07
N ALA A 84 3.64 3.53 5.33
CA ALA A 84 2.41 3.28 6.07
C ALA A 84 1.55 2.22 5.40
N PHE A 85 1.43 2.24 4.07
CA PHE A 85 0.77 1.18 3.32
C PHE A 85 1.46 -0.17 3.52
N THR A 86 2.79 -0.23 3.39
CA THR A 86 3.58 -1.46 3.59
C THR A 86 3.36 -2.04 4.99
N ALA A 87 3.39 -1.20 6.03
CA ALA A 87 3.15 -1.57 7.41
C ALA A 87 1.71 -2.06 7.64
N CYS A 88 0.71 -1.31 7.17
CA CYS A 88 -0.70 -1.64 7.37
C CYS A 88 -1.11 -2.95 6.66
N PHE A 89 -0.51 -3.24 5.52
CA PHE A 89 -0.79 -4.47 4.76
C PHE A 89 0.14 -5.64 5.14
N SER A 90 0.84 -5.53 6.27
CA SER A 90 1.73 -6.58 6.79
C SER A 90 1.09 -7.41 7.91
N ARG A 91 1.82 -8.44 8.34
CA ARG A 91 1.49 -9.20 9.56
C ARG A 91 1.46 -8.35 10.83
N GLN A 92 2.08 -7.17 10.85
CA GLN A 92 2.04 -6.28 12.02
C GLN A 92 0.62 -5.76 12.30
N TRP A 93 -0.20 -5.58 11.25
CA TRP A 93 -1.63 -5.27 11.41
C TRP A 93 -2.37 -6.41 12.10
N ARG A 94 -2.15 -7.65 11.64
CA ARG A 94 -2.76 -8.84 12.26
C ARG A 94 -2.31 -9.02 13.71
N ALA A 95 -1.09 -8.60 14.04
CA ALA A 95 -0.53 -8.65 15.38
C ALA A 95 -1.03 -7.50 16.28
N GLY A 96 -1.93 -6.63 15.81
CA GLY A 96 -2.50 -5.56 16.62
C GLY A 96 -1.53 -4.43 16.96
N LYS A 97 -0.42 -4.30 16.24
CA LYS A 97 0.59 -3.26 16.50
C LYS A 97 0.07 -1.88 16.09
N SER A 98 0.42 -0.83 16.83
CA SER A 98 0.10 0.56 16.48
C SER A 98 1.08 1.15 15.45
N GLU A 99 2.29 0.63 15.37
CA GLU A 99 3.34 1.05 14.46
C GLU A 99 4.22 -0.14 14.03
N ALA A 100 4.95 0.03 12.93
CA ALA A 100 5.94 -0.94 12.47
C ALA A 100 7.11 -0.27 11.76
N GLU A 101 8.30 -0.86 11.90
CA GLU A 101 9.49 -0.45 11.16
C GLU A 101 9.40 -0.95 9.71
N VAL A 102 9.59 -0.04 8.77
CA VAL A 102 9.62 -0.28 7.33
C VAL A 102 10.98 0.10 6.79
N HIS A 103 11.53 -0.81 5.99
CA HIS A 103 12.78 -0.63 5.27
C HIS A 103 12.48 -0.21 3.84
N SER A 104 13.32 0.67 3.31
CA SER A 104 13.32 1.02 1.89
C SER A 104 14.73 0.89 1.31
N PHE A 105 14.78 0.33 0.11
CA PHE A 105 16.00 0.05 -0.63
C PHE A 105 15.70 0.10 -2.13
N LYS A 106 16.73 0.33 -2.94
CA LYS A 106 16.58 0.34 -4.39
C LYS A 106 16.40 -1.08 -4.92
N LEU A 107 15.74 -1.20 -6.07
CA LEU A 107 15.51 -2.47 -6.75
C LEU A 107 16.83 -3.19 -7.09
N SER A 108 17.86 -2.45 -7.50
CA SER A 108 19.22 -2.96 -7.73
C SER A 108 19.90 -3.57 -6.50
N GLN A 109 19.53 -3.15 -5.29
CA GLN A 109 20.11 -3.66 -4.04
C GLN A 109 19.55 -5.04 -3.67
N ILE A 110 18.42 -5.43 -4.25
CA ILE A 110 17.74 -6.69 -3.97
C ILE A 110 18.42 -7.79 -4.77
N TYR A 111 18.66 -8.95 -4.18
CA TYR A 111 19.20 -10.12 -4.87
C TYR A 111 18.55 -11.42 -4.38
N LYS A 112 18.65 -12.47 -5.20
CA LYS A 112 18.14 -13.82 -4.89
C LYS A 112 19.23 -14.82 -5.19
N THR A 113 19.49 -15.73 -4.24
CA THR A 113 20.38 -16.89 -4.46
C THR A 113 19.53 -18.16 -4.58
N LYS A 114 20.09 -19.23 -5.17
CA LYS A 114 19.40 -20.52 -5.33
C LYS A 114 18.95 -21.16 -4.00
N GLN A 115 19.62 -20.81 -2.90
CA GLN A 115 19.32 -21.33 -1.55
C GLN A 115 18.17 -20.59 -0.84
N MET A 116 17.75 -19.43 -1.35
CA MET A 116 16.68 -18.64 -0.74
C MET A 116 15.30 -19.18 -1.12
N LYS A 117 14.46 -19.47 -0.11
CA LYS A 117 13.06 -19.87 -0.28
C LYS A 117 12.26 -18.82 -1.05
N GLU A 118 11.17 -19.24 -1.68
CA GLU A 118 10.25 -18.34 -2.39
C GLU A 118 9.79 -17.19 -1.48
N GLY A 119 9.75 -15.97 -2.03
CA GLY A 119 9.40 -14.76 -1.27
C GLY A 119 10.49 -14.19 -0.36
N THR A 120 11.58 -14.92 -0.10
CA THR A 120 12.77 -14.38 0.59
C THR A 120 13.71 -13.72 -0.41
N TRP A 121 14.19 -12.52 -0.11
CA TRP A 121 15.17 -11.81 -0.91
C TRP A 121 16.24 -11.21 0.00
N GLY A 122 17.48 -11.22 -0.46
CA GLY A 122 18.55 -10.49 0.20
C GLY A 122 18.58 -9.04 -0.24
N VAL A 123 19.10 -8.16 0.61
CA VAL A 123 19.35 -6.75 0.30
C VAL A 123 20.82 -6.45 0.62
N ARG A 124 21.52 -5.70 -0.24
CA ARG A 124 22.91 -5.25 -0.02
C ARG A 124 22.99 -3.74 0.05
N GLY A 125 24.00 -3.22 0.74
CA GLY A 125 24.25 -1.78 0.86
C GLY A 125 23.30 -1.09 1.85
N VAL A 126 23.12 0.22 1.67
CA VAL A 126 22.41 1.06 2.63
C VAL A 126 20.90 0.82 2.57
N VAL A 127 20.30 0.56 3.73
CA VAL A 127 18.85 0.41 3.90
C VAL A 127 18.34 1.57 4.73
N ALA A 128 17.43 2.37 4.17
CA ALA A 128 16.76 3.42 4.92
C ALA A 128 15.62 2.82 5.75
N LYS A 129 15.47 3.27 6.99
CA LYS A 129 14.48 2.77 7.95
C LYS A 129 13.58 3.90 8.39
N GLN A 130 12.29 3.60 8.56
CA GLN A 130 11.33 4.53 9.15
C GLN A 130 10.21 3.77 9.85
N ASN A 131 9.73 4.32 10.96
CA ASN A 131 8.52 3.83 11.61
C ASN A 131 7.28 4.40 10.94
N ALA A 132 6.27 3.56 10.73
CA ALA A 132 5.01 3.97 10.16
C ALA A 132 3.85 3.57 11.07
N LYS A 133 2.91 4.49 11.28
CA LYS A 133 1.68 4.24 12.04
C LYS A 133 0.76 3.31 11.24
N LEU A 134 0.13 2.36 11.95
CA LEU A 134 -0.86 1.46 11.37
C LEU A 134 -2.24 2.09 11.46
N GLU A 135 -2.52 2.97 10.50
CA GLU A 135 -3.81 3.64 10.37
C GLU A 135 -4.12 3.89 8.90
N LEU A 136 -5.34 3.55 8.49
CA LEU A 136 -5.83 3.71 7.13
C LEU A 136 -7.07 4.58 7.10
N ALA A 137 -7.25 5.36 6.04
CA ALA A 137 -8.51 6.02 5.69
C ALA A 137 -9.17 5.27 4.52
N LEU A 138 -10.50 5.25 4.50
CA LEU A 138 -11.24 4.74 3.34
C LEU A 138 -11.44 5.84 2.31
N THR A 139 -11.26 5.51 1.03
CA THR A 139 -11.45 6.41 -0.11
C THR A 139 -11.86 5.61 -1.35
N ARG A 140 -12.35 6.30 -2.39
CA ARG A 140 -12.47 5.73 -3.73
C ARG A 140 -11.38 6.31 -4.63
N GLN A 141 -10.50 5.46 -5.12
CA GLN A 141 -9.48 5.81 -6.11
C GLN A 141 -9.89 5.18 -7.44
N GLU A 142 -10.09 6.02 -8.46
CA GLU A 142 -10.62 5.58 -9.77
C GLU A 142 -11.93 4.76 -9.64
N GLY A 143 -12.82 5.19 -8.74
CA GLY A 143 -14.09 4.52 -8.45
C GLY A 143 -14.00 3.25 -7.59
N VAL A 144 -12.79 2.74 -7.33
CA VAL A 144 -12.58 1.52 -6.54
C VAL A 144 -12.33 1.87 -5.07
N LEU A 145 -13.03 1.19 -4.16
CA LEU A 145 -12.80 1.30 -2.73
C LEU A 145 -11.36 0.88 -2.37
N ARG A 146 -10.65 1.74 -1.64
CA ARG A 146 -9.30 1.49 -1.14
C ARG A 146 -9.15 1.99 0.29
N ALA A 147 -8.49 1.18 1.11
CA ALA A 147 -7.92 1.66 2.36
C ALA A 147 -6.49 2.13 2.09
N VAL A 148 -6.25 3.40 2.34
CA VAL A 148 -5.01 4.10 2.03
C VAL A 148 -4.42 4.71 3.30
N PRO A 149 -3.10 4.97 3.36
CA PRO A 149 -2.52 5.75 4.44
C PRO A 149 -3.31 7.04 4.70
N THR A 150 -3.49 7.43 5.96
CA THR A 150 -4.20 8.69 6.28
C THR A 150 -3.52 9.91 5.65
N GLY A 151 -2.18 9.89 5.53
CA GLY A 151 -1.40 10.92 4.82
C GLY A 151 -1.68 11.05 3.33
N THR A 152 -2.40 10.10 2.72
CA THR A 152 -2.87 10.20 1.33
C THR A 152 -4.07 11.15 1.20
N ILE A 153 -4.85 11.33 2.28
CA ILE A 153 -6.04 12.21 2.33
C ILE A 153 -5.69 13.52 3.03
N THR A 154 -4.96 14.39 2.32
CA THR A 154 -4.60 15.73 2.81
C THR A 154 -5.38 16.83 2.12
N ARG A 155 -5.32 18.05 2.68
CA ARG A 155 -5.87 19.24 2.03
C ARG A 155 -5.19 19.45 0.67
N GLY A 156 -5.98 19.53 -0.39
CA GLY A 156 -5.48 19.65 -1.77
C GLY A 156 -5.05 18.33 -2.41
N SER A 157 -5.15 17.19 -1.71
CA SER A 157 -4.97 15.89 -2.35
C SER A 157 -6.07 15.62 -3.37
N ALA A 158 -5.75 14.81 -4.39
CA ALA A 158 -6.71 14.41 -5.41
C ALA A 158 -7.78 13.44 -4.89
N TRP A 159 -7.60 12.91 -3.67
CA TRP A 159 -8.42 11.85 -3.10
C TRP A 159 -9.21 12.38 -1.91
N LYS A 160 -10.48 12.00 -1.81
CA LYS A 160 -11.35 12.38 -0.69
C LYS A 160 -11.66 11.15 0.14
N ALA A 161 -11.57 11.27 1.46
CA ALA A 161 -12.02 10.20 2.33
C ALA A 161 -13.52 10.00 2.24
N ILE A 162 -13.94 8.74 2.34
CA ILE A 162 -15.30 8.38 2.69
C ILE A 162 -15.54 8.84 4.12
N LYS A 163 -16.67 9.50 4.35
CA LYS A 163 -16.99 10.15 5.62
C LYS A 163 -18.18 9.48 6.28
N ASN A 164 -18.19 9.53 7.60
CA ASN A 164 -19.39 9.27 8.38
C ASN A 164 -20.46 10.33 8.03
N THR A 165 -21.65 9.88 7.64
CA THR A 165 -22.75 10.75 7.22
C THR A 165 -23.25 11.67 8.32
N ARG A 166 -23.16 11.25 9.59
CA ARG A 166 -23.57 12.03 10.76
C ARG A 166 -22.49 13.01 11.19
N THR A 167 -21.28 12.53 11.48
CA THR A 167 -20.21 13.36 12.06
C THR A 167 -19.40 14.15 11.04
N LYS A 168 -19.55 13.82 9.75
CA LYS A 168 -18.76 14.35 8.62
C LYS A 168 -17.25 14.12 8.73
N LYS A 169 -16.79 13.32 9.70
CA LYS A 169 -15.39 12.93 9.87
C LYS A 169 -15.03 11.80 8.89
N PRO A 170 -13.79 11.76 8.36
CA PRO A 170 -13.27 10.61 7.61
C PRO A 170 -13.42 9.32 8.41
N ILE A 171 -13.79 8.22 7.75
CA ILE A 171 -13.71 6.89 8.35
C ILE A 171 -12.26 6.45 8.36
N THR A 172 -11.71 6.23 9.55
CA THR A 172 -10.37 5.65 9.71
C THR A 172 -10.44 4.27 10.35
N LEU A 173 -9.43 3.45 10.03
CA LEU A 173 -9.30 2.08 10.47
C LEU A 173 -7.94 1.90 11.14
N ARG A 174 -7.95 1.20 12.27
CA ARG A 174 -6.75 0.71 12.97
C ARG A 174 -6.85 -0.79 13.19
N PRO A 175 -5.75 -1.48 13.52
CA PRO A 175 -5.81 -2.86 13.99
C PRO A 175 -6.75 -3.00 15.18
N GLY A 176 -7.56 -4.06 15.19
CA GLY A 176 -8.54 -4.29 16.24
C GLY A 176 -9.17 -5.68 16.18
N LYS A 177 -10.34 -5.83 16.81
CA LYS A 177 -11.00 -7.14 17.00
C LYS A 177 -12.19 -7.38 16.06
N ILE A 178 -12.68 -6.34 15.38
CA ILE A 178 -13.83 -6.45 14.48
C ILE A 178 -13.43 -7.22 13.21
N ASN A 179 -14.19 -8.25 12.83
CA ASN A 179 -14.01 -8.97 11.56
C ASN A 179 -14.59 -8.18 10.37
N LYS A 180 -14.39 -8.68 9.14
CA LYS A 180 -14.77 -7.94 7.92
C LYS A 180 -16.28 -7.90 7.71
N GLU A 181 -16.97 -8.93 8.12
CA GLU A 181 -18.42 -9.07 8.00
C GLU A 181 -19.11 -7.99 8.85
N TYR A 182 -18.73 -7.88 10.13
CA TYR A 182 -19.27 -6.86 11.02
C TYR A 182 -18.78 -5.44 10.62
N LEU A 183 -17.56 -5.33 10.09
CA LEU A 183 -17.05 -4.08 9.55
C LEU A 183 -17.91 -3.61 8.36
N LEU A 184 -18.26 -4.50 7.43
CA LEU A 184 -19.08 -4.18 6.26
C LEU A 184 -20.43 -3.59 6.67
N ALA A 185 -21.13 -4.27 7.57
CA ALA A 185 -22.43 -3.81 8.08
C ALA A 185 -22.31 -2.42 8.73
N LYS A 186 -21.27 -2.19 9.55
CA LYS A 186 -21.01 -0.87 10.14
C LYS A 186 -20.74 0.20 9.08
N LEU A 187 -19.91 -0.09 8.09
CA LEU A 187 -19.56 0.88 7.05
C LEU A 187 -20.79 1.28 6.24
N GLN A 188 -21.62 0.33 5.83
CA GLN A 188 -22.85 0.62 5.08
C GLN A 188 -23.79 1.55 5.85
N VAL A 189 -23.94 1.38 7.17
CA VAL A 189 -24.75 2.27 8.02
C VAL A 189 -24.09 3.65 8.18
N LEU A 190 -22.77 3.69 8.42
CA LEU A 190 -22.06 4.94 8.70
C LEU A 190 -21.93 5.83 7.46
N THR A 191 -21.73 5.23 6.28
CA THR A 191 -21.42 5.96 5.04
C THR A 191 -22.61 6.08 4.10
N GLN A 192 -23.63 5.23 4.26
CA GLN A 192 -24.73 5.05 3.29
C GLN A 192 -24.24 4.70 1.87
N GLU A 193 -22.99 4.24 1.73
CA GLU A 193 -22.48 3.75 0.45
C GLU A 193 -22.83 2.27 0.26
N ALA A 194 -23.24 1.93 -0.97
CA ALA A 194 -23.29 0.55 -1.42
C ALA A 194 -21.84 0.02 -1.55
N ILE A 195 -21.38 -0.68 -0.52
CA ILE A 195 -20.10 -1.39 -0.50
C ILE A 195 -20.41 -2.88 -0.56
N SER A 196 -19.83 -3.57 -1.53
CA SER A 196 -19.90 -5.04 -1.60
C SER A 196 -18.82 -5.70 -0.74
N GLU A 197 -19.05 -6.94 -0.33
CA GLU A 197 -18.06 -7.74 0.39
C GLU A 197 -16.76 -7.90 -0.42
N ARG A 198 -16.89 -8.15 -1.73
CA ARG A 198 -15.74 -8.30 -2.64
C ARG A 198 -14.88 -7.04 -2.72
N GLU A 199 -15.50 -5.86 -2.81
CA GLU A 199 -14.79 -4.58 -2.77
C GLU A 199 -14.06 -4.41 -1.44
N LEU A 200 -14.74 -4.68 -0.32
CA LEU A 200 -14.17 -4.53 1.01
C LEU A 200 -12.97 -5.46 1.23
N ILE A 201 -13.09 -6.74 0.87
CA ILE A 201 -12.01 -7.73 0.99
C ILE A 201 -10.79 -7.29 0.18
N SER A 202 -11.01 -6.75 -1.03
CA SER A 202 -9.95 -6.25 -1.91
C SER A 202 -9.29 -4.98 -1.38
N ALA A 203 -10.06 -4.11 -0.72
CA ALA A 203 -9.61 -2.82 -0.22
C ALA A 203 -8.75 -2.92 1.05
N LEU A 204 -9.01 -3.93 1.89
CA LEU A 204 -8.49 -3.99 3.26
C LEU A 204 -7.28 -4.92 3.45
N PRO A 205 -6.45 -4.68 4.48
CA PRO A 205 -5.51 -5.67 4.95
C PRO A 205 -6.21 -6.93 5.50
N SER A 206 -5.43 -7.95 5.81
CA SER A 206 -5.90 -9.11 6.56
C SER A 206 -5.85 -8.81 8.07
N GLY A 207 -6.76 -9.38 8.85
CA GLY A 207 -6.81 -9.21 10.31
C GLY A 207 -8.11 -8.56 10.76
N GLY A 208 -8.16 -8.19 12.03
CA GLY A 208 -9.29 -7.46 12.60
C GLY A 208 -9.10 -5.95 12.57
N PHE A 209 -10.18 -5.23 12.85
CA PHE A 209 -10.29 -3.78 12.68
C PHE A 209 -10.85 -3.10 13.93
N LYS A 210 -10.57 -1.81 14.04
CA LYS A 210 -11.26 -0.84 14.87
C LYS A 210 -11.60 0.34 13.96
N ILE A 211 -12.86 0.77 13.97
CA ILE A 211 -13.31 1.99 13.28
C ILE A 211 -13.21 3.16 14.26
N GLU A 212 -12.75 4.31 13.78
CA GLU A 212 -12.85 5.61 14.46
C GLU A 212 -13.60 6.65 13.60
#